data_AF-A0AAW4PHQ9-F1
#
_entry.id   AF-A0AAW4PHQ9-F1
#
_cell.length_a   1.000
_cell.length_b   1.000
_cell.length_c   1.000
_cell.angle_alpha   90.00
_cell.angle_beta   90.00
_cell.angle_gamma   90.00
#
_symmetry.space_group_name_H-M   'P 1'
#
loop_
_entity.id
_entity.type
_entity.pdbx_description
1 polymer ?
#
loop_
_entity_poly.entity_id
_entity_poly.type
_entity_poly.pdbx_seq_one_letter_code
_entity_poly.pdbx_strand_id
1 'polypeptide(L)'
;MTATQRPAVGDVVALTELEHAPRLLVTSVDENEETVTGVLLADLADKTLQRLAASVDDRSHREELVTALRRTTALARFCVPCPECRQVEQLVEHTRQEEAR
;
A
#
# COMPACT_ATOMS: atom_id res chain seq x y z
N MET A 1 24.59 -0.58 -2.93
CA MET A 1 23.77 0.63 -3.08
C MET A 1 22.38 0.17 -3.46
N THR A 2 21.48 0.04 -2.50
CA THR A 2 20.09 -0.35 -2.78
C THR A 2 19.42 0.82 -3.48
N ALA A 3 19.13 0.67 -4.77
CA ALA A 3 18.36 1.66 -5.51
C ALA A 3 16.98 1.76 -4.83
N THR A 4 16.68 2.89 -4.20
CA THR A 4 15.34 3.16 -3.70
C THR A 4 14.44 3.31 -4.92
N GLN A 5 13.80 2.22 -5.34
CA GLN A 5 12.92 2.21 -6.48
C GLN A 5 11.74 3.14 -6.17
N ARG A 6 11.43 4.07 -7.08
CA ARG A 6 10.30 4.99 -6.88
C ARG A 6 9.02 4.16 -6.72
N PRO A 7 8.20 4.42 -5.70
CA PRO A 7 6.93 3.72 -5.55
C PRO A 7 6.06 3.95 -6.79
N ALA A 8 5.39 2.90 -7.24
CA ALA A 8 4.42 2.96 -8.32
C ALA A 8 2.99 2.80 -7.78
N VAL A 9 2.01 3.18 -8.60
CA VAL A 9 0.60 2.93 -8.30
C VAL A 9 0.37 1.43 -8.07
N GLY A 10 -0.29 1.10 -6.95
CA GLY A 10 -0.50 -0.28 -6.51
C GLY A 10 0.59 -0.83 -5.59
N ASP A 11 1.71 -0.14 -5.41
CA ASP A 11 2.71 -0.55 -4.43
C ASP A 11 2.20 -0.34 -3.01
N VAL A 12 2.70 -1.16 -2.08
CA VAL A 12 2.51 -0.94 -0.64
C VAL A 12 3.81 -0.41 -0.06
N VAL A 13 3.73 0.73 0.59
CA VAL A 13 4.88 1.39 1.21
C VAL A 13 4.68 1.57 2.72
N ALA A 14 5.77 1.54 3.47
CA ALA A 14 5.81 1.95 4.87
C ALA A 14 6.40 3.36 4.96
N LEU A 15 5.91 4.15 5.92
CA LEU A 15 6.38 5.51 6.18
C LEU A 15 7.48 5.56 7.26
N THR A 16 7.73 4.45 7.96
CA THR A 16 8.75 4.36 9.00
C THR A 16 9.36 2.96 9.03
N GLU A 17 10.54 2.82 9.65
CA GLU A 17 11.24 1.53 9.86
C GLU A 17 10.63 0.69 11.00
N LEU A 18 9.56 1.17 11.64
CA LEU A 18 8.89 0.41 12.70
C LEU A 18 8.16 -0.78 12.09
N GLU A 19 8.25 -1.92 12.77
CA GLU A 19 7.58 -3.16 12.36
C GLU A 19 6.04 -2.98 12.28
N HIS A 20 5.53 -2.05 13.08
CA HIS A 20 4.13 -1.62 13.14
C HIS A 20 3.87 -0.29 12.42
N ALA A 21 4.76 0.11 11.52
CA ALA A 21 4.55 1.31 10.73
C ALA A 21 3.21 1.23 9.98
N PRO A 22 2.44 2.33 9.93
CA PRO A 22 1.28 2.39 9.09
C PRO A 22 1.70 2.14 7.64
N ARG A 23 1.07 1.13 7.03
CA ARG A 23 1.31 0.77 5.63
C ARG A 23 0.31 1.49 4.74
N LEU A 24 0.82 2.04 3.65
CA LEU A 24 0.08 2.86 2.71
C LEU A 24 0.02 2.15 1.35
N LEU A 25 -1.19 1.95 0.82
CA LEU A 25 -1.38 1.53 -0.57
C LEU A 25 -1.28 2.76 -1.47
N VAL A 26 -0.36 2.72 -2.43
CA VAL A 26 -0.10 3.83 -3.35
C VAL A 26 -1.27 3.99 -4.33
N THR A 27 -2.05 5.00 -3.98
CA THR A 27 -2.98 5.80 -4.75
C THR A 27 -2.51 6.20 -6.13
N SER A 28 -1.60 7.16 -6.10
CA SER A 28 -1.11 8.01 -7.17
C SER A 28 0.32 8.42 -6.86
N VAL A 29 1.06 8.77 -7.88
CA VAL A 29 2.41 9.31 -7.76
C VAL A 29 2.42 10.64 -8.50
N ASP A 30 2.93 11.68 -7.85
CA ASP A 30 3.24 12.95 -8.50
C ASP A 30 4.76 13.00 -8.72
N GLU A 31 5.15 12.93 -9.99
CA GLU A 31 6.57 12.92 -10.37
C GLU A 31 7.22 14.31 -10.26
N ASN A 32 6.42 15.39 -10.34
CA ASN A 32 6.93 16.76 -10.28
C ASN A 32 7.18 17.19 -8.84
N GLU A 33 6.28 16.83 -7.93
CA GLU A 33 6.40 17.13 -6.50
C GLU A 33 7.16 16.05 -5.72
N GLU A 34 7.51 14.95 -6.39
CA GLU A 34 8.12 13.76 -5.76
C GLU A 34 7.32 13.28 -4.54
N THR A 35 5.99 13.24 -4.68
CA THR A 35 5.07 12.78 -3.64
C THR A 35 4.27 11.57 -4.11
N VAL A 36 3.89 10.72 -3.16
CA VAL A 36 2.88 9.69 -3.38
C VAL A 36 1.63 10.03 -2.60
N THR A 37 0.49 9.84 -3.25
CA THR A 37 -0.80 9.80 -2.57
C THR A 37 -1.15 8.34 -2.31
N GLY A 38 -1.66 8.02 -1.14
CA GLY A 38 -2.14 6.67 -0.85
C GLY A 38 -3.21 6.61 0.23
N VAL A 39 -3.67 5.39 0.50
CA VAL A 39 -4.68 5.09 1.52
C VAL A 39 -4.08 4.13 2.53
N LEU A 40 -4.37 4.33 3.81
CA LEU A 40 -3.90 3.44 4.87
C LEU A 40 -4.57 2.07 4.77
N LEU A 41 -3.77 1.02 4.87
CA LEU A 41 -4.27 -0.35 4.90
C LEU A 41 -5.19 -0.60 6.11
N ALA A 42 -4.93 0.07 7.25
CA ALA A 42 -5.77 -0.01 8.44
C ALA A 42 -7.19 0.56 8.23
N ASP A 43 -7.38 1.44 7.25
CA ASP A 43 -8.69 2.03 6.91
C ASP A 43 -9.44 1.20 5.86
N LEU A 44 -8.80 0.18 5.28
CA LEU A 44 -9.45 -0.69 4.29
C LEU A 44 -10.25 -1.78 4.99
N ALA A 45 -11.44 -2.07 4.45
CA ALA A 45 -12.22 -3.22 4.86
C ALA A 45 -11.43 -4.53 4.62
N ASP A 46 -11.58 -5.51 5.51
CA ASP A 46 -10.87 -6.80 5.45
C ASP A 46 -10.99 -7.49 4.09
N LYS A 47 -12.16 -7.40 3.45
CA LYS A 47 -12.39 -7.94 2.11
C LYS A 47 -11.50 -7.29 1.05
N THR A 48 -11.23 -6.00 1.18
CA THR A 48 -10.32 -5.26 0.29
C THR A 48 -8.87 -5.66 0.56
N LEU A 49 -8.48 -5.82 1.83
CA LEU A 49 -7.17 -6.32 2.22
C LEU A 49 -6.90 -7.73 1.68
N GLN A 50 -7.87 -8.63 1.77
CA GLN A 50 -7.79 -9.98 1.21
C GLN A 50 -7.58 -9.96 -0.31
N ARG A 51 -8.33 -9.13 -1.03
CA ARG A 51 -8.16 -8.97 -2.49
C ARG A 51 -6.80 -8.39 -2.84
N LEU A 52 -6.30 -7.44 -2.04
CA LEU A 52 -4.97 -6.88 -2.22
C LEU A 52 -3.89 -7.95 -2.00
N ALA A 53 -4.00 -8.76 -0.95
CA ALA A 53 -3.08 -9.88 -0.68
C ALA A 53 -3.14 -10.97 -1.76
N ALA A 54 -4.30 -11.23 -2.35
CA ALA A 54 -4.42 -12.13 -3.48
C ALA A 54 -3.79 -11.60 -4.78
N SER A 55 -3.46 -10.30 -4.84
CA SER A 55 -2.93 -9.63 -6.03
C SER A 55 -1.41 -9.38 -5.99
N VAL A 56 -0.65 -10.08 -5.12
CA VAL A 56 0.81 -9.88 -4.94
C VAL A 56 1.64 -10.09 -6.22
N ASP A 57 1.13 -10.85 -7.19
CA ASP A 57 1.74 -10.99 -8.52
C ASP A 57 0.82 -10.50 -9.67
N ASP A 58 -0.35 -9.96 -9.34
CA ASP A 58 -1.34 -9.48 -10.32
C ASP A 58 -1.45 -7.95 -10.27
N ARG A 59 -0.59 -7.31 -11.08
CA ARG A 59 -0.57 -5.85 -11.20
C ARG A 59 -1.89 -5.28 -11.71
N SER A 60 -2.52 -5.94 -12.68
CA SER A 60 -3.77 -5.46 -13.29
C SER A 60 -4.91 -5.45 -12.26
N HIS A 61 -5.03 -6.51 -11.45
CA HIS A 61 -5.99 -6.55 -10.36
C HIS A 61 -5.73 -5.45 -9.32
N ARG A 62 -4.45 -5.18 -9.03
CA ARG A 62 -4.04 -4.13 -8.10
C ARG A 62 -4.44 -2.74 -8.60
N GLU A 63 -4.25 -2.48 -9.89
CA GLU A 63 -4.66 -1.22 -10.55
C GLU A 63 -6.19 -1.04 -10.55
N GLU A 64 -6.95 -2.11 -10.75
CA GLU A 64 -8.42 -2.09 -10.62
C GLU A 64 -8.86 -1.77 -9.19
N LEU A 65 -8.23 -2.40 -8.20
CA LEU A 65 -8.46 -2.13 -6.78
C LEU A 65 -8.18 -0.67 -6.45
N VAL A 66 -7.02 -0.16 -6.86
CA VAL A 66 -6.65 1.24 -6.65
C VAL A 66 -7.65 2.18 -7.33
N THR A 67 -8.10 1.86 -8.53
CA THR A 67 -9.11 2.65 -9.26
C THR A 67 -10.43 2.70 -8.49
N ALA A 68 -10.88 1.58 -7.94
CA ALA A 68 -12.08 1.53 -7.10
C ALA A 68 -11.92 2.37 -5.81
N LEU A 69 -10.74 2.29 -5.17
CA LEU A 69 -10.44 3.06 -3.97
C LEU A 69 -10.38 4.57 -4.24
N ARG A 70 -9.77 5.01 -5.34
CA ARG A 70 -9.74 6.42 -5.75
C ARG A 70 -11.13 7.02 -5.97
N ARG A 71 -12.11 6.22 -6.40
CA ARG A 71 -13.50 6.67 -6.59
C ARG A 71 -14.27 6.81 -5.26
N THR A 72 -13.74 6.22 -4.19
CA THR A 72 -14.35 6.27 -2.87
C THR A 72 -13.91 7.56 -2.16
N THR A 73 -14.88 8.33 -1.67
CA THR A 73 -14.64 9.54 -0.86
C THR A 73 -14.58 9.24 0.64
N ALA A 74 -15.01 8.04 1.06
CA ALA A 74 -15.03 7.61 2.46
C ALA A 74 -13.63 7.28 3.04
N LEU A 75 -12.60 7.17 2.20
CA LEU A 75 -11.25 6.83 2.62
C LEU A 75 -10.38 8.08 2.68
N ALA A 76 -9.69 8.26 3.80
CA ALA A 76 -8.69 9.31 3.94
C ALA A 76 -7.54 9.05 2.97
N ARG A 77 -7.07 10.13 2.34
CA ARG A 77 -5.94 10.10 1.40
C ARG A 77 -4.78 10.85 2.03
N PHE A 78 -3.62 10.21 2.02
CA PHE A 78 -2.39 10.75 2.59
C PHE A 78 -1.43 11.05 1.46
N CYS A 79 -0.92 12.28 1.42
CA CYS A 79 0.14 12.69 0.52
C CYS A 79 1.45 12.72 1.31
N VAL A 80 2.44 11.96 0.86
CA VAL A 80 3.73 11.79 1.55
C VAL A 80 4.88 11.88 0.54
N PRO A 81 6.05 12.40 0.94
CA PRO A 81 7.20 12.46 0.04
C PRO A 81 7.70 11.06 -0.36
N CYS A 82 7.96 10.85 -1.65
CA CYS A 82 8.60 9.66 -2.20
C CYS A 82 9.89 9.23 -1.45
N PRO A 83 10.83 10.13 -1.07
CA PRO A 83 12.05 9.71 -0.37
C PRO A 83 11.82 9.12 1.02
N GLU A 84 10.67 9.40 1.63
CA GLU A 84 10.25 8.84 2.93
C GLU A 84 9.59 7.46 2.77
N CYS A 85 9.18 7.11 1.55
CA CYS A 85 8.56 5.82 1.27
C CYS A 85 9.61 4.70 1.23
N ARG A 86 9.25 3.58 1.85
CA ARG A 86 9.99 2.31 1.78
C ARG A 86 9.08 1.24 1.21
N GLN A 87 9.49 0.57 0.13
CA GLN A 87 8.71 -0.53 -0.43
C GLN A 87 8.65 -1.69 0.57
N VAL A 88 7.44 -2.22 0.77
CA VAL A 88 7.21 -3.40 1.61
C VAL A 88 6.92 -4.56 0.68
N GLU A 89 7.94 -5.38 0.39
CA GLU A 89 7.78 -6.58 -0.45
C GLU A 89 6.96 -7.69 0.25
N GLN A 90 6.62 -7.54 1.53
CA GLN A 90 5.94 -8.57 2.33
C GLN A 90 4.55 -8.14 2.80
N LEU A 91 3.53 -8.38 1.97
CA LEU A 91 2.13 -8.39 2.40
C LEU A 91 1.67 -9.77 2.93
N VAL A 92 2.59 -10.72 3.12
CA VAL A 92 2.26 -12.10 3.51
C VAL A 92 3.02 -12.47 4.78
N GLU A 93 2.50 -12.09 5.94
CA GLU A 93 2.75 -12.76 7.24
C GLU A 93 1.64 -12.30 8.24
N HIS A 94 0.36 -12.38 7.85
CA HIS A 94 -0.75 -12.13 8.81
C HIS A 94 -1.81 -13.23 8.82
N THR A 95 -1.46 -14.43 8.36
CA THR A 95 -2.37 -15.60 8.36
C THR A 95 -1.74 -16.84 8.98
N ARG A 96 -0.95 -16.70 10.05
CA ARG A 96 -0.43 -17.85 10.79
C ARG A 96 -0.65 -17.86 12.29
N GLN A 97 -1.29 -16.85 12.89
CA GLN A 97 -1.34 -16.73 14.36
C GLN A 97 -2.67 -17.03 15.05
N GLU A 98 -3.70 -17.53 14.35
CA GLU A 98 -4.98 -17.91 15.00
C GLU A 98 -5.32 -19.41 15.04
N GLU A 99 -4.47 -20.33 14.55
CA GLU A 99 -4.73 -21.79 14.65
C GLU A 99 -3.99 -22.49 15.81
N ALA A 100 -3.63 -21.77 16.87
CA ALA A 100 -3.03 -22.37 18.06
C ALA A 100 -3.63 -21.80 19.35
N ARG A 101 -4.92 -22.02 19.59
CA ARG A 101 -5.51 -22.05 20.94
C ARG A 101 -6.58 -23.12 21.07
#